data_AF-A0A1G2PJK4-F1
#
_entry.id   AF-A0A1G2PJK4-F1
#
_cell.length_a   1.000
_cell.length_b   1.000
_cell.length_c   1.000
_cell.angle_alpha   90.00
_cell.angle_beta   90.00
_cell.angle_gamma   90.00
#
_symmetry.space_group_name_H-M   'P 1'
#
loop_
_entity.id
_entity.type
_entity.pdbx_description
1 polymer ?
#
loop_
_entity_poly.entity_id
_entity_poly.type
_entity_poly.pdbx_seq_one_letter_code
_entity_poly.pdbx_strand_id
1 'polypeptide(L)'
;MGFLKRFLGVLAVFFGLLFIVSGIFMVTQGYAAKAEVKAEIAAEKITIPSAERPDGSVDEVVADVVPEQYQGKPVVDATTARLQRRVILGHTLASTEGKRFAEMPRTVPKLDDAGNPVLDENGKAVMVPNTARDLWITSTTLQTALMQGYLALKIADLVMGLGALIAALGVFVLFVVTPIVFITGRRP
;
A
#
# COMPACT_ATOMS: atom_id res chain seq x y z
N MET A 1 -4.14 -53.93 11.24
CA MET A 1 -4.22 -52.48 11.59
C MET A 1 -2.90 -51.83 12.00
N GLY A 2 -1.86 -52.56 12.43
CA GLY A 2 -0.57 -51.97 12.84
C GLY A 2 0.28 -51.33 11.73
N PHE A 3 0.28 -51.91 10.52
CA PHE A 3 1.00 -51.38 9.36
C PHE A 3 0.45 -50.01 8.90
N LEU A 4 -0.88 -49.88 8.83
CA LEU A 4 -1.54 -48.63 8.43
C LEU A 4 -1.25 -47.48 9.41
N LYS A 5 -1.20 -47.73 10.73
CA LYS A 5 -0.88 -46.71 11.74
C LYS A 5 0.59 -46.26 11.70
N ARG A 6 1.52 -47.17 11.41
CA ARG A 6 2.95 -46.82 11.20
C ARG A 6 3.14 -46.01 9.92
N PHE A 7 2.46 -46.41 8.85
CA PHE A 7 2.45 -45.66 7.59
C PHE A 7 1.89 -44.25 7.76
N LEU A 8 0.76 -44.10 8.47
CA LEU A 8 0.17 -42.79 8.81
C LEU A 8 1.10 -41.92 9.67
N GLY A 9 1.85 -42.50 10.61
CA GLY A 9 2.83 -41.77 11.41
C GLY A 9 4.00 -41.23 10.58
N VAL A 10 4.55 -42.03 9.67
CA VAL A 10 5.62 -41.59 8.75
C VAL A 10 5.12 -40.51 7.79
N LEU A 11 3.89 -40.67 7.28
CA LEU A 11 3.24 -39.68 6.43
C LEU A 11 3.05 -38.34 7.17
N ALA A 12 2.62 -38.37 8.43
CA ALA A 12 2.46 -37.16 9.25
C ALA A 12 3.79 -36.44 9.50
N VAL A 13 4.88 -37.17 9.71
CA VAL A 13 6.23 -36.59 9.82
C VAL A 13 6.65 -35.92 8.52
N PHE A 14 6.43 -36.59 7.39
CA PHE A 14 6.74 -36.03 6.08
C PHE A 14 5.98 -34.72 5.81
N PHE A 15 4.67 -34.70 6.02
CA PHE A 15 3.86 -33.48 5.83
C PHE A 15 4.21 -32.38 6.83
N GLY A 16 4.52 -32.73 8.08
CA GLY A 16 4.96 -31.76 9.09
C GLY A 16 6.26 -31.05 8.67
N LEU A 17 7.25 -31.81 8.20
CA LEU A 17 8.50 -31.24 7.67
C LEU A 17 8.26 -30.42 6.40
N LEU A 18 7.43 -30.91 5.47
CA LEU A 18 7.07 -30.18 4.26
C LEU A 18 6.45 -28.81 4.58
N PHE A 19 5.53 -28.75 5.55
CA PHE A 19 4.89 -27.51 5.97
C PHE A 19 5.87 -26.56 6.64
N ILE A 20 6.82 -27.05 7.45
CA ILE A 20 7.86 -26.20 8.03
C ILE A 20 8.74 -25.59 6.93
N VAL A 21 9.23 -26.39 6.00
CA VAL A 21 10.10 -25.92 4.91
C VAL A 21 9.36 -24.92 4.02
N SER A 22 8.12 -25.22 3.65
CA SER A 22 7.27 -24.33 2.85
C SER A 22 6.98 -23.01 3.57
N GLY A 23 6.63 -23.08 4.87
CA GLY A 23 6.36 -21.89 5.68
C GLY A 23 7.58 -20.98 5.82
N ILE A 24 8.76 -21.55 6.09
CA ILE A 24 10.03 -20.79 6.13
C ILE A 24 10.30 -20.15 4.77
N PHE A 25 10.15 -20.90 3.67
CA PHE A 25 10.34 -20.37 2.33
C PHE A 25 9.41 -19.16 2.07
N MET A 26 8.12 -19.27 2.38
CA MET A 26 7.17 -18.15 2.22
C MET A 26 7.57 -16.91 3.05
N VAL A 27 8.02 -17.09 4.28
CA VAL A 27 8.49 -15.96 5.12
C VAL A 27 9.70 -15.28 4.50
N THR A 28 10.68 -16.05 4.02
CA THR A 28 11.89 -15.48 3.39
C THR A 28 11.55 -14.71 2.11
N GLN A 29 10.67 -15.25 1.27
CA GLN A 29 10.20 -14.58 0.05
C GLN A 29 9.38 -13.32 0.37
N GLY A 30 8.52 -13.37 1.38
CA GLY A 30 7.77 -12.20 1.85
C GLY A 30 8.70 -11.08 2.35
N TYR A 31 9.77 -11.42 3.08
CA TYR A 31 10.75 -10.44 3.53
C TYR A 31 11.53 -9.83 2.36
N ALA A 32 11.99 -10.66 1.41
CA ALA A 32 12.70 -10.21 0.22
C ALA A 32 11.85 -9.26 -0.64
N ALA A 33 10.60 -9.65 -0.93
CA ALA A 33 9.66 -8.82 -1.67
C ALA A 33 9.38 -7.49 -0.97
N LYS A 34 9.22 -7.51 0.36
CA LYS A 34 9.04 -6.28 1.15
C LYS A 34 10.26 -5.35 1.07
N ALA A 35 11.46 -5.92 1.15
CA ALA A 35 12.70 -5.16 1.07
C ALA A 35 12.89 -4.52 -0.31
N GLU A 36 12.58 -5.25 -1.38
CA GLU A 36 12.63 -4.76 -2.76
C GLU A 36 11.68 -3.58 -2.96
N VAL A 37 10.41 -3.73 -2.58
CA VAL A 37 9.42 -2.64 -2.67
C VAL A 37 9.87 -1.42 -1.86
N LYS A 38 10.41 -1.62 -0.66
CA LYS A 38 10.92 -0.53 0.17
C LYS A 38 12.11 0.18 -0.47
N ALA A 39 13.00 -0.57 -1.11
CA ALA A 39 14.15 -0.01 -1.81
C ALA A 39 13.72 0.84 -3.01
N GLU A 40 12.75 0.35 -3.80
CA GLU A 40 12.25 1.07 -4.96
C GLU A 40 11.56 2.38 -4.55
N ILE A 41 10.67 2.34 -3.54
CA ILE A 41 10.01 3.56 -3.06
C ILE A 41 11.04 4.54 -2.46
N ALA A 42 12.06 4.04 -1.76
CA ALA A 42 13.13 4.90 -1.23
C ALA A 42 13.97 5.55 -2.35
N ALA A 43 14.15 4.87 -3.49
CA ALA A 43 14.86 5.40 -4.65
C ALA A 43 14.16 6.62 -5.27
N GLU A 44 12.82 6.66 -5.19
CA GLU A 44 11.99 7.79 -5.64
C GLU A 44 12.12 9.05 -4.76
N LYS A 45 12.82 8.97 -3.62
CA LYS A 45 13.08 10.10 -2.70
C LYS A 45 11.82 10.88 -2.29
N ILE A 46 10.68 10.19 -2.22
CA ILE A 46 9.42 10.79 -1.80
C ILE A 46 9.48 11.03 -0.29
N THR A 47 9.24 12.27 0.13
CA THR A 47 9.17 12.66 1.54
C THR A 47 7.78 13.19 1.88
N ILE A 48 7.36 12.95 3.11
CA ILE A 48 6.14 13.54 3.63
C ILE A 48 6.43 15.02 3.93
N PRO A 49 5.63 15.95 3.39
CA PRO A 49 5.86 17.38 3.63
C PRO A 49 5.67 17.71 5.11
N SER A 50 6.39 18.74 5.55
CA SER A 50 6.17 19.35 6.86
C SER A 50 5.01 20.32 6.79
N ALA A 51 4.23 20.42 7.87
CA ALA A 51 3.13 21.36 7.96
C ALA A 51 3.65 22.81 7.99
N GLU A 52 4.78 23.04 8.62
CA GLU A 52 5.44 24.34 8.62
C GLU A 52 6.28 24.51 7.34
N ARG A 53 5.97 25.53 6.56
CA ARG A 53 6.72 25.89 5.35
C ARG A 53 7.93 26.74 5.70
N PRO A 54 8.96 26.79 4.82
CA PRO A 54 10.15 27.64 5.02
C PRO A 54 9.86 29.14 5.13
N ASP A 55 8.69 29.58 4.67
CA ASP A 55 8.21 30.97 4.75
C ASP A 55 7.48 31.28 6.08
N GLY A 56 7.38 30.32 7.00
CA GLY A 56 6.66 30.44 8.27
C GLY A 56 5.14 30.29 8.15
N SER A 57 4.60 30.01 6.96
CA SER A 57 3.19 29.67 6.78
C SER A 57 2.91 28.21 7.12
N VAL A 58 1.69 27.92 7.57
CA VAL A 58 1.25 26.54 7.86
C VAL A 58 0.44 26.01 6.68
N ASP A 59 0.84 24.86 6.18
CA ASP A 59 0.03 24.07 5.25
C ASP A 59 -1.06 23.33 6.03
N GLU A 60 -2.26 23.92 6.04
CA GLU A 60 -3.42 23.38 6.76
C GLU A 60 -3.77 21.95 6.35
N VAL A 61 -3.59 21.60 5.07
CA VAL A 61 -3.85 20.24 4.56
C VAL A 61 -2.89 19.25 5.22
N VAL A 62 -1.61 19.60 5.32
CA VAL A 62 -0.61 18.74 5.94
C VAL A 62 -0.81 18.67 7.45
N ALA A 63 -1.14 19.78 8.10
CA ALA A 63 -1.41 19.85 9.54
C ALA A 63 -2.58 18.95 9.96
N ASP A 64 -3.65 18.88 9.16
CA ASP A 64 -4.80 18.01 9.43
C ASP A 64 -4.52 16.52 9.13
N VAL A 65 -3.80 16.25 8.04
CA VAL A 65 -3.64 14.88 7.54
C VAL A 65 -2.47 14.13 8.18
N VAL A 66 -1.38 14.83 8.48
CA VAL A 66 -0.08 14.24 8.81
C VAL A 66 0.28 14.50 10.28
N PRO A 67 0.34 13.44 11.11
CA PRO A 67 0.87 13.56 12.47
C PRO A 67 2.32 14.05 12.48
N GLU A 68 2.70 14.90 13.42
CA GLU A 68 4.05 15.50 13.53
C GLU A 68 5.18 14.46 13.45
N GLN A 69 5.00 13.29 14.07
CA GLN A 69 5.97 12.20 14.05
C GLN A 69 6.30 11.64 12.65
N TYR A 70 5.51 11.94 11.62
CA TYR A 70 5.72 11.49 10.24
C TYR A 70 6.15 12.61 9.30
N GLN A 71 6.13 13.87 9.74
CA GLN A 71 6.52 15.02 8.93
C GLN A 71 8.02 14.98 8.63
N GLY A 72 8.41 15.32 7.40
CA GLY A 72 9.79 15.29 6.92
C GLY A 72 10.38 13.89 6.75
N LYS A 73 9.64 12.81 7.09
CA LYS A 73 10.14 11.44 6.95
C LYS A 73 9.97 10.93 5.51
N PRO A 74 10.87 10.03 5.06
CA PRO A 74 10.74 9.41 3.76
C PRO A 74 9.54 8.45 3.74
N VAL A 75 8.89 8.35 2.58
CA VAL A 75 7.81 7.40 2.34
C VAL A 75 8.42 6.04 2.10
N VAL A 76 8.51 5.21 3.14
CA VAL A 76 9.17 3.89 3.04
C VAL A 76 8.33 2.73 3.59
N ASP A 77 7.21 3.06 4.22
CA ASP A 77 6.28 2.08 4.79
C ASP A 77 4.84 2.34 4.32
N ALA A 78 3.98 1.34 4.51
CA ALA A 78 2.58 1.39 4.11
C ALA A 78 1.84 2.61 4.72
N THR A 79 2.08 2.89 6.00
CA THR A 79 1.48 4.04 6.69
C THR A 79 1.90 5.36 6.05
N THR A 80 3.20 5.53 5.80
CA THR A 80 3.73 6.75 5.18
C THR A 80 3.23 6.93 3.74
N ALA A 81 3.09 5.84 2.97
CA ALA A 81 2.53 5.89 1.61
C ALA A 81 1.06 6.31 1.62
N ARG A 82 0.28 5.81 2.58
CA ARG A 82 -1.12 6.20 2.76
C ARG A 82 -1.27 7.66 3.20
N LEU A 83 -0.39 8.15 4.06
CA LEU A 83 -0.36 9.56 4.48
C LEU A 83 -0.04 10.48 3.30
N GLN A 84 1.02 10.19 2.55
CA GLN A 84 1.39 10.99 1.37
C GLN A 84 0.26 11.05 0.34
N ARG A 85 -0.40 9.92 0.08
CA ARG A 85 -1.59 9.89 -0.79
C ARG A 85 -2.70 10.83 -0.31
N ARG A 86 -2.96 10.88 1.00
CA ARG A 86 -3.99 11.77 1.58
C ARG A 86 -3.59 13.24 1.46
N VAL A 87 -2.31 13.57 1.63
CA VAL A 87 -1.81 14.93 1.40
C VAL A 87 -2.03 15.35 -0.05
N ILE A 88 -1.62 14.51 -1.00
CA ILE A 88 -1.85 14.77 -2.44
C ILE A 88 -3.35 15.00 -2.70
N LEU A 89 -4.22 14.15 -2.16
CA LEU A 89 -5.66 14.31 -2.31
C LEU A 89 -6.16 15.65 -1.74
N GLY A 90 -5.69 16.03 -0.55
CA GLY A 90 -6.06 17.28 0.10
C GLY A 90 -5.63 18.50 -0.71
N HIS A 91 -4.39 18.53 -1.22
CA HIS A 91 -3.92 19.59 -2.11
C HIS A 91 -4.67 19.60 -3.43
N THR A 92 -5.04 18.44 -3.96
CA THR A 92 -5.82 18.39 -5.21
C THR A 92 -7.21 18.98 -4.99
N LEU A 93 -7.88 18.63 -3.89
CA LEU A 93 -9.18 19.20 -3.54
C LEU A 93 -9.10 20.70 -3.26
N ALA A 94 -8.05 21.17 -2.58
CA ALA A 94 -7.83 22.60 -2.36
C ALA A 94 -7.67 23.34 -3.71
N SER A 95 -6.88 22.78 -4.63
CA SER A 95 -6.64 23.37 -5.96
C SER A 95 -7.82 23.29 -6.92
N THR A 96 -8.78 22.39 -6.70
CA THR A 96 -9.99 22.26 -7.53
C THR A 96 -11.25 22.80 -6.86
N GLU A 97 -11.11 23.63 -5.82
CA GLU A 97 -12.24 24.21 -5.07
C GLU A 97 -13.20 23.14 -4.53
N GLY A 98 -12.66 21.99 -4.14
CA GLY A 98 -13.42 20.83 -3.65
C GLY A 98 -14.08 19.99 -4.74
N LYS A 99 -13.99 20.38 -6.02
CA LYS A 99 -14.63 19.67 -7.13
C LYS A 99 -13.88 18.39 -7.50
N ARG A 100 -14.62 17.31 -7.74
CA ARG A 100 -14.12 16.02 -8.24
C ARG A 100 -13.93 16.07 -9.76
N PHE A 101 -13.19 15.11 -10.31
CA PHE A 101 -12.95 14.98 -11.76
C PHE A 101 -14.20 15.10 -12.63
N ALA A 102 -15.27 14.41 -12.23
CA ALA A 102 -16.53 14.35 -13.00
C ALA A 102 -17.36 15.64 -12.89
N GLU A 103 -17.11 16.44 -11.87
CA GLU A 103 -17.81 17.70 -11.60
C GLU A 103 -17.18 18.87 -12.36
N MET A 104 -16.03 18.65 -13.01
CA MET A 104 -15.31 19.66 -13.76
C MET A 104 -15.54 19.53 -15.27
N PRO A 105 -15.83 20.65 -15.97
CA PRO A 105 -15.96 20.63 -17.42
C PRO A 105 -14.60 20.41 -18.09
N ARG A 106 -14.62 19.87 -19.31
CA ARG A 106 -13.40 19.62 -20.11
C ARG A 106 -12.69 20.92 -20.52
N THR A 107 -13.47 21.96 -20.75
CA THR A 107 -13.00 23.28 -21.16
C THR A 107 -13.57 24.34 -20.24
N VAL A 108 -12.78 25.37 -19.97
CA VAL A 108 -13.15 26.55 -19.20
C VAL A 108 -12.88 27.79 -20.05
N PRO A 109 -13.62 28.89 -19.86
CA PRO A 109 -13.31 30.14 -20.52
C PRO A 109 -11.90 30.60 -20.14
N LYS A 110 -11.11 31.05 -21.12
CA LYS A 110 -9.81 31.66 -20.87
C LYS A 110 -10.04 32.95 -20.10
N LEU A 111 -9.41 33.09 -18.95
CA LEU A 111 -9.46 34.31 -18.16
C LEU A 111 -8.27 35.22 -18.50
N ASP A 112 -8.46 36.52 -18.50
CA ASP A 112 -7.40 37.52 -18.55
C ASP A 112 -6.78 37.76 -17.16
N ASP A 113 -5.76 38.61 -17.06
CA ASP A 113 -5.08 38.95 -15.80
C ASP A 113 -6.03 39.62 -14.77
N ALA A 114 -7.20 40.09 -15.22
CA ALA A 114 -8.25 40.69 -14.39
C ALA A 114 -9.36 39.68 -14.02
N GLY A 115 -9.25 38.41 -14.44
CA GLY A 115 -10.22 37.36 -14.14
C GLY A 115 -11.47 37.37 -15.02
N ASN A 116 -11.48 38.12 -16.13
CA ASN A 116 -12.60 38.18 -17.06
C ASN A 116 -12.42 37.21 -18.23
N PRO A 117 -13.50 36.63 -18.79
CA PRO A 117 -13.43 35.78 -19.97
C PRO A 117 -12.92 36.56 -21.20
N VAL A 118 -11.83 36.07 -21.81
CA VAL A 118 -11.33 36.57 -23.09
C VAL A 118 -12.36 36.21 -24.16
N LEU A 119 -12.88 37.22 -24.84
CA LEU A 119 -13.87 37.05 -25.91
C LEU A 119 -13.19 36.91 -27.28
N ASP A 120 -13.75 36.08 -28.14
CA ASP A 120 -13.37 35.95 -29.55
C ASP A 120 -13.97 37.07 -30.40
N GLU A 121 -13.64 37.09 -31.70
CA GLU A 121 -14.14 38.08 -32.67
C GLU A 121 -15.67 38.11 -32.80
N ASN A 122 -16.37 37.08 -32.30
CA ASN A 122 -17.83 36.95 -32.31
C ASN A 122 -18.46 37.23 -30.94
N GLY A 123 -17.69 37.71 -29.96
CA GLY A 123 -18.15 38.02 -28.61
C GLY A 123 -18.42 36.78 -27.73
N LYS A 124 -17.94 35.59 -28.10
CA LYS A 124 -18.02 34.37 -27.28
C LYS A 124 -16.72 34.15 -26.53
N ALA A 125 -16.80 33.60 -25.31
CA ALA A 125 -15.60 33.30 -24.53
C ALA A 125 -14.74 32.24 -25.23
N VAL A 126 -13.44 32.53 -25.39
CA VAL A 126 -12.45 31.58 -25.90
C VAL A 126 -12.32 30.44 -24.90
N MET A 127 -12.72 29.24 -25.30
CA MET A 127 -12.64 28.05 -24.45
C MET A 127 -11.23 27.47 -24.51
N VAL A 128 -10.62 27.23 -23.35
CA VAL A 128 -9.32 26.55 -23.21
C VAL A 128 -9.47 25.24 -22.44
N PRO A 129 -8.55 24.28 -22.62
CA PRO A 129 -8.50 23.07 -21.80
C PRO A 129 -8.44 23.40 -20.31
N ASN A 130 -9.19 22.63 -19.50
CA ASN A 130 -9.23 22.84 -18.07
C ASN A 130 -8.00 22.22 -17.38
N THR A 131 -7.01 23.04 -17.06
CA THR A 131 -5.78 22.63 -16.37
C THR A 131 -6.04 22.05 -14.98
N ALA A 132 -7.08 22.49 -14.27
CA ALA A 132 -7.46 21.92 -12.97
C ALA A 132 -7.97 20.48 -13.11
N ARG A 133 -8.60 20.15 -14.23
CA ARG A 133 -9.01 18.79 -14.56
C ARG A 133 -7.81 17.91 -14.90
N ASP A 134 -6.79 18.45 -15.55
CA ASP A 134 -5.54 17.74 -15.86
C ASP A 134 -4.68 17.50 -14.59
N LEU A 135 -4.68 18.44 -13.66
CA LEU A 135 -4.10 18.26 -12.33
C LEU A 135 -4.72 17.05 -11.61
N TRP A 136 -6.04 16.88 -11.72
CA TRP A 136 -6.72 15.75 -11.11
C TRP A 136 -6.29 14.40 -11.70
N ILE A 137 -6.03 14.34 -13.02
CA ILE A 137 -5.48 13.15 -13.67
C ILE A 137 -4.09 12.82 -13.11
N THR A 138 -3.21 13.82 -13.08
CA THR A 138 -1.84 13.68 -12.56
C THR A 138 -1.83 13.23 -11.10
N SER A 139 -2.66 13.88 -10.27
CA SER A 139 -2.86 13.51 -8.88
C SER A 139 -3.37 12.08 -8.72
N THR A 140 -4.34 11.66 -9.53
CA THR A 140 -4.87 10.29 -9.49
C THR A 140 -3.79 9.27 -9.83
N THR A 141 -2.92 9.55 -10.80
CA THR A 141 -1.78 8.70 -11.15
C THR A 141 -0.82 8.54 -9.95
N LEU A 142 -0.42 9.64 -9.32
CA LEU A 142 0.46 9.60 -8.14
C LEU A 142 -0.17 8.85 -6.97
N GLN A 143 -1.46 9.11 -6.69
CA GLN A 143 -2.20 8.43 -5.64
C GLN A 143 -2.33 6.92 -5.91
N THR A 144 -2.48 6.54 -7.17
CA THR A 144 -2.57 5.13 -7.59
C THR A 144 -1.24 4.43 -7.39
N ALA A 145 -0.13 5.05 -7.82
CA ALA A 145 1.22 4.51 -7.61
C ALA A 145 1.51 4.29 -6.11
N LEU A 146 1.20 5.28 -5.26
CA LEU A 146 1.35 5.15 -3.79
C LEU A 146 0.45 4.06 -3.20
N MET A 147 -0.77 3.89 -3.75
CA MET A 147 -1.68 2.82 -3.32
C MET A 147 -1.17 1.45 -3.74
N GLN A 148 -0.58 1.31 -4.92
CA GLN A 148 0.06 0.07 -5.36
C GLN A 148 1.22 -0.30 -4.44
N GLY A 149 2.07 0.67 -4.07
CA GLY A 149 3.13 0.47 -3.07
C GLY A 149 2.59 0.05 -1.69
N TYR A 150 1.51 0.71 -1.22
CA TYR A 150 0.81 0.32 0.02
C TYR A 150 0.32 -1.14 -0.03
N LEU A 151 -0.33 -1.53 -1.13
CA LEU A 151 -0.86 -2.87 -1.31
C LEU A 151 0.27 -3.91 -1.37
N ALA A 152 1.34 -3.63 -2.10
CA ALA A 152 2.50 -4.52 -2.20
C ALA A 152 3.12 -4.80 -0.81
N LEU A 153 3.32 -3.76 0.01
CA LEU A 153 3.82 -3.90 1.38
C LEU A 153 2.87 -4.71 2.27
N LYS A 154 1.54 -4.50 2.15
CA LYS A 154 0.54 -5.25 2.91
C LYS A 154 0.40 -6.71 2.47
N ILE A 155 0.55 -6.98 1.18
CA ILE A 155 0.57 -8.34 0.64
C ILE A 155 1.82 -9.06 1.16
N ALA A 156 2.98 -8.40 1.19
CA ALA A 156 4.19 -9.00 1.75
C ALA A 156 4.02 -9.34 3.24
N ASP A 157 3.40 -8.46 4.04
CA ASP A 157 3.04 -8.74 5.44
C ASP A 157 2.12 -9.96 5.56
N LEU A 158 1.12 -10.08 4.67
CA LEU A 158 0.20 -11.21 4.64
C LEU A 158 0.92 -12.53 4.28
N VAL A 159 1.81 -12.51 3.29
CA VAL A 159 2.60 -13.69 2.87
C VAL A 159 3.51 -14.15 4.01
N MET A 160 4.17 -13.23 4.70
CA MET A 160 4.97 -13.57 5.89
C MET A 160 4.10 -14.16 7.01
N GLY A 161 2.94 -13.56 7.29
CA GLY A 161 2.02 -14.06 8.30
C GLY A 161 1.48 -15.46 7.97
N LEU A 162 1.11 -15.71 6.72
CA LEU A 162 0.65 -17.01 6.25
C LEU A 162 1.77 -18.06 6.29
N GLY A 163 2.98 -17.70 5.86
CA GLY A 163 4.15 -18.57 5.95
C GLY A 163 4.46 -18.98 7.40
N ALA A 164 4.40 -18.02 8.33
CA ALA A 164 4.57 -18.29 9.76
C ALA A 164 3.48 -19.23 10.31
N LEU A 165 2.22 -19.04 9.90
CA LEU A 165 1.12 -19.92 10.28
C LEU A 165 1.32 -21.34 9.75
N ILE A 166 1.72 -21.50 8.48
CA ILE A 166 1.98 -22.81 7.87
C ILE A 166 3.16 -23.50 8.58
N ALA A 167 4.23 -22.76 8.90
CA ALA A 167 5.34 -23.31 9.68
C ALA A 167 4.90 -23.74 11.08
N ALA A 168 4.09 -22.94 11.77
CA ALA A 168 3.54 -23.27 13.09
C ALA A 168 2.65 -24.52 13.04
N LEU A 169 1.83 -24.68 12.00
CA LEU A 169 1.05 -25.89 11.77
C LEU A 169 1.94 -27.10 11.52
N GLY A 170 3.03 -26.96 10.77
CA GLY A 170 4.00 -28.02 10.56
C GLY A 170 4.66 -28.48 11.87
N VAL A 171 5.06 -27.54 12.74
CA VAL A 171 5.55 -27.83 14.10
C VAL A 171 4.47 -28.52 14.93
N PHE A 172 3.24 -28.03 14.90
CA PHE A 172 2.12 -28.65 15.62
C PHE A 172 1.88 -30.10 15.19
N VAL A 173 1.93 -30.40 13.89
CA VAL A 173 1.81 -31.78 13.39
C VAL A 173 2.94 -32.66 13.92
N LEU A 174 4.19 -32.19 13.88
CA LEU A 174 5.34 -32.97 14.37
C LEU A 174 5.32 -33.22 15.87
N PHE A 175 4.95 -32.22 16.68
CA PHE A 175 5.05 -32.31 18.14
C PHE A 175 3.77 -32.78 18.83
N VAL A 176 2.61 -32.73 18.17
CA VAL A 176 1.33 -33.14 18.76
C VAL A 176 0.74 -34.34 18.02
N VAL A 177 0.58 -34.25 16.70
CA VAL A 177 -0.11 -35.30 15.93
C VAL A 177 0.74 -36.56 15.82
N THR A 178 2.03 -36.44 15.49
CA THR A 178 2.95 -37.57 15.39
C THR A 178 3.03 -38.41 16.68
N PRO A 179 3.25 -37.84 17.89
CA PRO A 179 3.29 -38.64 19.11
C PRO A 179 1.94 -39.27 19.45
N ILE A 180 0.81 -38.60 19.20
CA ILE A 180 -0.52 -39.18 19.43
C ILE A 180 -0.72 -40.42 18.54
N VAL A 181 -0.40 -40.35 17.25
CA VAL A 181 -0.51 -41.49 16.32
C VAL A 181 0.39 -42.65 16.78
N PHE A 182 1.59 -42.35 17.26
CA PHE A 182 2.53 -43.36 17.76
C PHE A 182 2.07 -44.03 19.07
N ILE A 183 1.56 -43.25 20.03
CA ILE A 183 1.06 -43.75 21.32
C ILE A 183 -0.19 -44.62 21.12
N THR A 184 -1.12 -44.19 20.27
CA THR A 184 -2.37 -44.92 19.97
C THR A 184 -2.14 -46.18 19.12
N GLY A 185 -0.97 -46.28 18.47
CA GLY A 185 -0.50 -47.48 17.76
C GLY A 185 0.17 -48.53 18.65
N ARG A 186 0.45 -48.21 19.94
CA ARG A 186 1.22 -49.05 20.87
C ARG A 186 0.37 -49.84 21.87
N ARG A 187 -0.96 -49.67 21.88
CA ARG A 187 -1.85 -50.53 22.68
C ARG A 187 -2.12 -51.84 21.91
N PRO A 188 -1.95 -53.01 22.55
CA PRO A 188 -2.13 -54.33 21.93
C PRO A 188 -3.55 -54.53 21.38
#